data_AF-A0A975NBL2-F1
#
_entry.id   AF-A0A975NBL2-F1
#
_cell.length_a   1.000
_cell.length_b   1.000
_cell.length_c   1.000
_cell.angle_alpha   90.00
_cell.angle_beta   90.00
_cell.angle_gamma   90.00
#
_symmetry.space_group_name_H-M   'P 1'
#
loop_
_entity.id
_entity.type
_entity.pdbx_description
1 polymer ?
#
loop_
_entity_poly.entity_id
_entity_poly.type
_entity_poly.pdbx_seq_one_letter_code
_entity_poly.pdbx_strand_id
1 'polypeptide(L)'
;MEPFPVDIDPKQIVRWIIAEHRITPSSLKIVARRTAEERQIPARADLHLGDEEREDLSEIATVATLEIAPAHPSDGWLMTIVVEDEIGPRGPGRGTMVEDEQPIDLDSFYSQFIRPERGTATVVAQANDSEAEARLSSLLASIENDRHGPGVVKQERAK
;
A
#
# COMPACT_ATOMS: atom_id res chain seq x y z
N MET A 1 -4.71 20.46 6.83
CA MET A 1 -4.69 19.40 7.85
C MET A 1 -3.40 18.63 7.72
N GLU A 2 -2.91 18.09 8.82
CA GLU A 2 -1.74 17.20 8.83
C GLU A 2 -2.22 15.74 8.72
N PRO A 3 -1.54 14.88 7.95
CA PRO A 3 -1.86 13.46 7.92
C PRO A 3 -1.56 12.80 9.26
N PHE A 4 -2.37 11.82 9.65
CA PHE A 4 -2.20 11.05 10.89
C PHE A 4 -2.07 9.54 10.59
N PRO A 5 -1.28 8.80 11.39
CA PRO A 5 -1.14 7.35 11.22
C PRO A 5 -2.44 6.63 11.60
N VAL A 6 -2.76 5.56 10.88
CA VAL A 6 -3.90 4.68 11.18
C VAL A 6 -3.37 3.39 11.81
N ASP A 7 -3.79 3.12 13.04
CA ASP A 7 -3.42 1.91 13.80
C ASP A 7 -4.33 0.72 13.46
N ILE A 8 -4.48 0.42 12.17
CA ILE A 8 -5.20 -0.76 11.70
C ILE A 8 -4.29 -1.49 10.74
N ASP A 9 -4.24 -2.81 10.88
CA ASP A 9 -3.46 -3.67 10.00
C ASP A 9 -3.79 -3.38 8.51
N PRO A 10 -2.79 -3.04 7.67
CA PRO A 10 -3.00 -2.70 6.26
C PRO A 10 -3.72 -3.80 5.49
N LYS A 11 -3.49 -5.08 5.85
CA LYS A 11 -4.15 -6.21 5.21
C LYS A 11 -5.63 -6.26 5.57
N GLN A 12 -6.01 -5.96 6.80
CA GLN A 12 -7.40 -5.81 7.20
C GLN A 12 -8.10 -4.69 6.42
N ILE A 13 -7.47 -3.53 6.28
CA ILE A 13 -8.01 -2.40 5.51
C ILE A 13 -8.25 -2.81 4.06
N VAL A 14 -7.22 -3.28 3.36
CA VAL A 14 -7.32 -3.59 1.92
C VAL A 14 -8.35 -4.70 1.67
N ARG A 15 -8.39 -5.72 2.53
CA ARG A 15 -9.38 -6.80 2.44
C ARG A 15 -10.81 -6.29 2.61
N TRP A 16 -11.04 -5.42 3.59
CA TRP A 16 -12.35 -4.81 3.83
C TRP A 16 -12.78 -3.97 2.63
N ILE A 17 -11.86 -3.16 2.08
CA ILE A 17 -12.13 -2.31 0.90
C ILE A 17 -12.45 -3.16 -0.33
N ILE A 18 -11.76 -4.29 -0.56
CA ILE A 18 -12.11 -5.24 -1.62
C ILE A 18 -13.53 -5.78 -1.43
N ALA A 19 -13.91 -6.13 -0.19
CA ALA A 19 -15.26 -6.63 0.09
C ALA A 19 -16.32 -5.54 -0.14
N GLU A 20 -16.08 -4.32 0.35
CA GLU A 20 -17.01 -3.20 0.19
C GLU A 20 -17.15 -2.80 -1.27
N HIS A 21 -16.05 -2.73 -2.03
CA HIS A 21 -16.08 -2.39 -3.45
C HIS A 21 -16.85 -3.43 -4.29
N ARG A 22 -16.87 -4.70 -3.87
CA ARG A 22 -17.68 -5.74 -4.53
C ARG A 22 -19.18 -5.59 -4.29
N ILE A 23 -19.57 -5.03 -3.14
CA ILE A 23 -20.97 -4.81 -2.76
C ILE A 23 -21.46 -3.46 -3.32
N THR A 24 -20.63 -2.43 -3.18
CA THR A 24 -20.94 -1.04 -3.54
C THR A 24 -19.76 -0.40 -4.27
N PRO A 25 -19.57 -0.66 -5.57
CA PRO A 25 -18.38 -0.21 -6.30
C PRO A 25 -18.27 1.32 -6.43
N SER A 26 -19.38 2.05 -6.26
CA SER A 26 -19.45 3.51 -6.40
C SER A 26 -19.33 4.27 -5.09
N SER A 27 -19.12 3.62 -3.94
CA SER A 27 -19.00 4.29 -2.64
C SER A 27 -17.63 4.95 -2.44
N LEU A 28 -16.59 4.39 -3.07
CA LEU A 28 -15.20 4.78 -2.89
C LEU A 28 -14.50 4.98 -4.24
N LYS A 29 -13.59 5.96 -4.29
CA LYS A 29 -12.60 6.12 -5.34
C LYS A 29 -11.31 5.49 -4.88
N ILE A 30 -10.82 4.53 -5.66
CA ILE A 30 -9.65 3.73 -5.32
C ILE A 30 -8.65 3.87 -6.47
N VAL A 31 -7.43 4.29 -6.16
CA VAL A 31 -6.34 4.41 -7.12
C VAL A 31 -5.16 3.66 -6.56
N ALA A 32 -4.72 2.62 -7.25
CA ALA A 32 -3.53 1.85 -6.88
C ALA A 32 -2.44 2.06 -7.93
N ARG A 33 -1.21 2.27 -7.45
CA ARG A 33 -0.04 2.60 -8.25
C ARG A 33 1.16 1.85 -7.72
N ARG A 34 2.11 1.57 -8.60
CA ARG A 34 3.43 1.07 -8.22
C ARG A 34 4.51 1.86 -8.95
N THR A 35 5.63 2.04 -8.29
CA THR A 35 6.82 2.69 -8.81
C THR A 35 8.05 1.88 -8.41
N ALA A 36 9.02 1.74 -9.30
CA ALA A 36 10.32 1.18 -8.97
C ALA A 36 11.31 2.32 -8.73
N GLU A 37 11.78 2.48 -7.50
CA GLU A 37 12.74 3.50 -7.12
C GLU A 37 14.12 2.86 -6.89
N GLU A 38 15.13 3.38 -7.58
CA GLU A 38 16.53 3.05 -7.27
C GLU A 38 16.94 3.86 -6.04
N ARG A 39 17.17 3.17 -4.91
CA ARG A 39 17.78 3.78 -3.73
C ARG A 39 19.25 3.43 -3.71
N GLN A 40 20.08 4.46 -3.60
CA GLN A 40 21.50 4.26 -3.30
C GLN A 40 21.61 3.68 -1.89
N ILE A 41 22.17 2.47 -1.76
CA ILE A 41 22.54 1.95 -0.45
C ILE A 41 23.64 2.88 0.09
N PRO A 42 23.45 3.57 1.22
CA PRO A 42 24.57 4.27 1.85
C PRO A 42 25.62 3.21 2.16
N ALA A 43 26.82 3.38 1.58
CA ALA A 43 27.94 2.47 1.76
C ALA A 43 28.07 2.14 3.25
N ARG A 44 27.79 0.89 3.64
CA ARG A 44 27.95 0.42 5.02
C ARG A 44 29.39 0.71 5.41
N ALA A 45 29.59 1.75 6.22
CA ALA A 45 30.89 2.28 6.59
C ALA A 45 31.68 1.39 7.57
N ASP A 46 31.32 0.12 7.74
CA ASP A 46 31.85 -0.73 8.82
C ASP A 46 32.27 -2.15 8.42
N LEU A 47 32.50 -2.42 7.13
CA LEU A 47 33.21 -3.62 6.73
C LEU A 47 34.43 -3.23 5.89
N HIS A 48 35.56 -3.24 6.59
CA HIS A 48 36.92 -3.11 6.08
C HIS A 48 37.24 -4.30 5.15
N LEU A 49 36.68 -4.29 3.94
CA LEU A 49 37.06 -5.19 2.87
C LEU A 49 37.88 -4.38 1.87
N GLY A 50 39.10 -4.87 1.62
CA GLY A 50 40.15 -4.18 0.89
C GLY A 50 39.68 -3.62 -0.44
N ASP A 51 40.20 -2.43 -0.76
CA ASP A 51 40.18 -1.81 -2.07
C ASP A 51 40.49 -2.84 -3.16
N GLU A 52 39.48 -3.31 -3.91
CA GLU A 52 39.63 -3.69 -5.33
C GLU A 52 38.31 -4.01 -6.06
N GLU A 53 37.17 -4.23 -5.39
CA GLU A 53 35.87 -4.47 -6.07
C GLU A 53 34.69 -3.80 -5.36
N ARG A 54 34.71 -2.45 -5.28
CA ARG A 54 33.51 -1.69 -4.88
C ARG A 54 32.53 -1.63 -6.06
N GLU A 55 31.82 -2.72 -6.29
CA GLU A 55 30.65 -2.71 -7.17
C GLU A 55 29.59 -1.79 -6.53
N ASP A 56 29.15 -0.75 -7.25
CA ASP A 56 28.02 0.11 -6.88
C ASP A 56 26.76 -0.76 -6.69
N LEU A 57 26.54 -1.22 -5.45
CA LEU A 57 25.33 -1.93 -5.06
C LEU A 57 24.19 -0.91 -4.97
N SER A 58 23.47 -0.71 -6.08
CA SER A 58 22.17 -0.05 -6.09
C SER A 58 21.08 -1.04 -5.65
N GLU A 59 20.26 -0.67 -4.67
CA GLU A 59 19.08 -1.44 -4.30
C GLU A 59 17.86 -0.87 -5.02
N ILE A 60 17.00 -1.75 -5.54
CA ILE A 60 15.75 -1.34 -6.17
C ILE A 60 14.63 -1.60 -5.16
N ALA A 61 14.10 -0.52 -4.60
CA ALA A 61 12.90 -0.57 -3.77
C ALA A 61 11.68 -0.43 -4.68
N THR A 62 10.71 -1.34 -4.55
CA THR A 62 9.40 -1.16 -5.18
C THR A 62 8.49 -0.48 -4.18
N VAL A 63 7.94 0.67 -4.54
CA VAL A 63 6.97 1.39 -3.73
C VAL A 63 5.60 1.23 -4.36
N ALA A 64 4.66 0.67 -3.61
CA ALA A 64 3.27 0.58 -4.00
C ALA A 64 2.43 1.55 -3.17
N THR A 65 1.62 2.35 -3.84
CA THR A 65 0.75 3.33 -3.21
C THR A 65 -0.69 3.02 -3.55
N LEU A 66 -1.54 2.95 -2.54
CA LEU A 66 -2.98 2.79 -2.66
C LEU A 66 -3.67 3.99 -2.01
N GLU A 67 -4.35 4.78 -2.81
CA GLU A 67 -5.14 5.93 -2.39
C GLU A 67 -6.62 5.57 -2.37
N ILE A 68 -7.28 5.86 -1.27
CA ILE A 68 -8.68 5.59 -1.01
C ILE A 68 -9.34 6.89 -0.61
N ALA A 69 -10.31 7.31 -1.41
CA ALA A 69 -11.06 8.53 -1.22
C ALA A 69 -12.57 8.23 -1.27
N PRO A 70 -13.41 9.10 -0.68
CA PRO A 70 -14.84 9.01 -0.84
C PRO A 70 -15.23 9.28 -2.30
N ALA A 71 -16.36 8.70 -2.72
CA ALA A 71 -16.88 8.95 -4.08
C ALA A 71 -17.14 10.44 -4.34
N HIS A 72 -17.68 11.15 -3.34
CA HIS A 72 -17.92 12.59 -3.42
C HIS A 72 -16.75 13.35 -2.79
N PRO A 73 -16.10 14.27 -3.53
CA PRO A 73 -14.96 15.02 -2.99
C PRO A 73 -15.34 15.91 -1.80
N SER A 74 -16.63 16.25 -1.66
CA SER A 74 -17.19 17.00 -0.54
C SER A 74 -17.15 16.23 0.79
N ASP A 75 -16.91 14.92 0.79
CA ASP A 75 -16.67 14.13 2.00
C ASP A 75 -15.25 14.36 2.57
N GLY A 76 -14.34 14.96 1.80
CA GLY A 76 -13.18 15.68 2.33
C GLY A 76 -12.07 14.84 2.99
N TRP A 77 -12.00 13.53 2.80
CA TRP A 77 -10.93 12.70 3.37
C TRP A 77 -10.18 11.88 2.33
N LEU A 78 -8.95 11.47 2.67
CA LEU A 78 -8.08 10.62 1.88
C LEU A 78 -7.34 9.66 2.82
N MET A 79 -7.31 8.39 2.49
CA MET A 79 -6.50 7.38 3.17
C MET A 79 -5.49 6.81 2.17
N THR A 80 -4.23 6.80 2.55
CA THR A 80 -3.13 6.35 1.71
C THR A 80 -2.39 5.21 2.40
N ILE A 81 -2.25 4.10 1.68
CA ILE A 81 -1.46 2.95 2.10
C ILE A 81 -0.22 2.90 1.20
N VAL A 82 0.96 3.00 1.81
CA VAL A 82 2.24 2.89 1.12
C VAL A 82 2.91 1.61 1.57
N VAL A 83 3.30 0.77 0.62
CA VAL A 83 4.09 -0.44 0.87
C VAL A 83 5.43 -0.28 0.20
N GLU A 84 6.48 -0.27 0.99
CA GLU A 84 7.87 -0.28 0.53
C GLU A 84 8.37 -1.73 0.55
N ASP A 85 8.65 -2.31 -0.61
CA ASP A 85 9.18 -3.66 -0.78
C ASP A 85 10.63 -3.60 -1.32
N GLU A 86 11.58 -4.00 -0.49
CA GLU A 86 12.99 -4.11 -0.87
C GLU A 86 13.18 -5.34 -1.78
N ILE A 87 13.39 -5.12 -3.09
CA ILE A 87 13.86 -6.19 -3.96
C ILE A 87 15.39 -6.20 -3.82
N GLY A 88 15.91 -7.23 -3.16
CA GLY A 88 17.34 -7.40 -2.90
C GLY A 88 18.24 -7.24 -4.14
N PRO A 89 19.57 -7.12 -3.93
CA PRO A 89 20.52 -6.62 -4.93
C PRO A 89 20.43 -7.41 -6.24
N ARG A 90 20.16 -6.72 -7.35
CA ARG A 90 20.22 -7.32 -8.69
C ARG A 90 21.62 -7.10 -9.26
N GLY A 91 22.27 -8.19 -9.68
CA GLY A 91 23.62 -8.17 -10.22
C GLY A 91 23.78 -7.28 -11.47
N PRO A 92 25.01 -6.80 -11.73
CA PRO A 92 25.30 -5.82 -12.77
C PRO A 92 24.98 -6.40 -14.16
N GLY A 93 24.17 -5.69 -14.95
CA GLY A 93 23.95 -6.04 -16.36
C GLY A 93 22.54 -5.85 -16.91
N ARG A 94 21.54 -5.53 -16.08
CA ARG A 94 20.26 -4.99 -16.57
C ARG A 94 20.24 -3.50 -16.32
N GLY A 95 20.43 -2.72 -17.38
CA GLY A 95 20.33 -1.26 -17.32
C GLY A 95 19.06 -0.84 -16.57
N THR A 96 19.25 0.06 -15.60
CA THR A 96 18.21 0.62 -14.74
C THR A 96 17.18 1.35 -15.58
N MET A 97 16.09 0.69 -15.94
CA MET A 97 14.90 1.40 -16.34
C MET A 97 14.13 1.66 -15.04
N VAL A 98 14.26 2.89 -14.52
CA VAL A 98 13.33 3.42 -13.53
C VAL A 98 11.96 3.26 -14.17
N GLU A 99 11.16 2.29 -13.71
CA GLU A 99 9.82 2.11 -14.26
C GLU A 99 8.99 3.29 -13.78
N ASP A 100 8.48 4.07 -14.74
CA ASP A 100 7.49 5.13 -14.51
C ASP A 100 6.33 4.60 -13.64
N GLU A 101 5.68 5.50 -12.90
CA GLU A 101 4.50 5.18 -12.09
C GLU A 101 3.46 4.40 -12.93
N GLN A 102 3.22 3.14 -12.56
CA GLN A 102 2.31 2.25 -13.25
C GLN A 102 1.01 2.11 -12.46
N PRO A 103 -0.16 2.42 -13.06
CA PRO A 103 -1.43 2.11 -12.44
C PRO A 103 -1.62 0.59 -12.38
N ILE A 104 -2.08 0.11 -11.23
CA ILE A 104 -2.44 -1.29 -11.00
C ILE A 104 -3.86 -1.38 -10.45
N ASP A 105 -4.47 -2.55 -10.52
CA ASP A 105 -5.76 -2.79 -9.90
C ASP A 105 -5.62 -3.15 -8.40
N LEU A 106 -6.72 -3.03 -7.66
CA LEU A 106 -6.75 -3.28 -6.22
C LEU A 106 -6.44 -4.73 -5.85
N ASP A 107 -6.84 -5.71 -6.67
CA ASP A 107 -6.61 -7.13 -6.41
C ASP A 107 -5.12 -7.47 -6.60
N SER A 108 -4.51 -6.90 -7.65
CA SER A 108 -3.06 -6.92 -7.88
C SER A 108 -2.29 -6.28 -6.72
N PHE A 109 -2.72 -5.11 -6.23
CA PHE A 109 -2.08 -4.45 -5.08
C PHE A 109 -2.09 -5.37 -3.85
N TYR A 110 -3.24 -5.94 -3.50
CA TYR A 110 -3.37 -6.86 -2.37
C TYR A 110 -2.50 -8.12 -2.52
N SER A 111 -2.54 -8.78 -3.69
CA SER A 111 -1.81 -10.04 -3.90
C SER A 111 -0.29 -9.87 -3.94
N GLN A 112 0.19 -8.73 -4.45
CA GLN A 112 1.62 -8.46 -4.66
C GLN A 112 2.29 -7.83 -3.44
N PHE A 113 1.63 -6.89 -2.76
CA PHE A 113 2.26 -6.04 -1.74
C PHE A 113 1.76 -6.30 -0.31
N ILE A 114 0.54 -6.79 -0.12
CA ILE A 114 -0.02 -7.01 1.21
C ILE A 114 0.32 -8.43 1.67
N ARG A 115 1.57 -8.65 2.10
CA ARG A 115 2.08 -9.93 2.63
C ARG A 115 2.76 -9.74 3.99
N PRO A 116 2.49 -10.62 4.97
CA PRO A 116 2.96 -10.44 6.36
C PRO A 116 4.49 -10.52 6.56
N GLU A 117 5.24 -10.95 5.55
CA GLU A 117 6.69 -11.20 5.64
C GLU A 117 7.49 -10.36 4.64
N ARG A 118 6.86 -9.40 3.94
CA ARG A 118 7.48 -8.69 2.83
C ARG A 118 7.08 -7.22 2.80
N GLY A 119 8.09 -6.36 2.91
CA GLY A 119 7.95 -4.91 2.87
C GLY A 119 7.40 -4.27 4.15
N THR A 120 7.55 -2.96 4.25
CA THR A 120 6.96 -2.14 5.31
C THR A 120 5.74 -1.44 4.77
N ALA A 121 4.57 -1.73 5.36
CA ALA A 121 3.31 -1.12 4.98
C ALA A 121 2.93 -0.03 6.01
N THR A 122 2.80 1.21 5.53
CA THR A 122 2.41 2.37 6.32
C THR A 122 1.04 2.86 5.87
N VAL A 123 0.16 3.18 6.82
CA VAL A 123 -1.16 3.74 6.53
C VAL A 123 -1.25 5.13 7.15
N VAL A 124 -1.59 6.11 6.31
CA VAL A 124 -1.85 7.48 6.72
C VAL A 124 -3.24 7.92 6.26
N ALA A 125 -3.86 8.76 7.07
CA ALA A 125 -5.17 9.32 6.83
C ALA A 125 -5.10 10.83 6.90
N GLN A 126 -5.90 11.50 6.08
CA GLN A 126 -6.07 12.95 6.10
C GLN A 126 -7.56 13.28 5.96
N ALA A 127 -8.04 14.21 6.76
CA ALA A 127 -9.38 14.80 6.66
C ALA A 127 -9.24 16.31 6.48
N ASN A 128 -10.15 16.96 5.76
CA ASN A 128 -10.08 18.40 5.50
C ASN A 128 -10.77 19.24 6.59
N ASP A 129 -11.67 18.64 7.35
CA ASP A 129 -12.52 19.27 8.35
C ASP A 129 -13.04 18.22 9.36
N SER A 130 -13.68 18.66 10.44
CA SER A 130 -14.19 17.77 11.49
C SER A 130 -15.29 16.81 11.00
N GLU A 131 -16.07 17.17 9.98
CA GLU A 131 -17.08 16.26 9.43
C GLU A 131 -16.44 15.15 8.61
N ALA A 132 -15.44 15.49 7.80
CA ALA A 132 -14.63 14.53 7.07
C ALA A 132 -13.92 13.55 8.02
N GLU A 133 -13.38 14.06 9.15
CA GLU A 133 -12.75 13.23 10.18
C GLU A 133 -13.76 12.27 10.83
N ALA A 134 -14.98 12.73 11.14
CA ALA A 134 -16.02 11.88 11.69
C ALA A 134 -16.45 10.76 10.72
N ARG A 135 -16.57 11.08 9.42
CA ARG A 135 -16.89 10.10 8.37
C ARG A 135 -15.77 9.06 8.22
N LEU A 136 -14.52 9.51 8.18
CA LEU A 136 -13.36 8.63 8.14
C LEU A 136 -13.26 7.76 9.39
N SER A 137 -13.47 8.32 10.58
CA SER A 137 -13.47 7.57 11.84
C SER A 137 -14.55 6.49 11.87
N SER A 138 -15.74 6.78 11.33
CA SER A 138 -16.81 5.80 11.18
C SER A 138 -16.44 4.67 10.21
N LEU A 139 -15.70 4.98 9.15
CA LEU A 139 -15.17 3.97 8.22
C LEU A 139 -14.12 3.09 8.92
N LEU A 140 -13.15 3.70 9.61
CA LEU A 140 -12.11 2.98 10.36
C LEU A 140 -12.72 2.05 11.41
N ALA A 141 -13.73 2.52 12.17
CA ALA A 141 -14.46 1.68 13.10
C ALA A 141 -15.17 0.50 12.40
N SER A 142 -15.71 0.69 11.19
CA SER A 142 -16.34 -0.38 10.41
C SER A 142 -15.34 -1.42 9.89
N ILE A 143 -14.10 -0.98 9.61
CA ILE A 143 -12.97 -1.83 9.23
C ILE A 143 -12.51 -2.63 10.44
N GLU A 144 -12.30 -1.96 11.58
CA GLU A 144 -11.85 -2.57 12.83
C GLU A 144 -12.81 -3.65 13.33
N ASN A 145 -14.12 -3.37 13.29
CA ASN A 145 -15.17 -4.32 13.66
C ASN A 145 -15.38 -5.43 12.61
N ASP A 146 -14.62 -5.42 11.51
CA ASP A 146 -14.69 -6.37 10.40
C ASP A 146 -16.15 -6.67 10.00
N ARG A 147 -16.93 -5.62 9.67
CA ARG A 147 -18.36 -5.74 9.34
C ARG A 147 -18.65 -6.80 8.26
N HIS A 148 -17.69 -7.06 7.38
CA HIS A 148 -17.80 -8.05 6.31
C HIS A 148 -17.40 -9.48 6.72
N GLY A 149 -16.95 -9.67 7.98
CA GLY A 149 -16.46 -10.92 8.55
C GLY A 149 -15.12 -11.36 7.94
N PRO A 150 -14.47 -12.40 8.50
CA PRO A 150 -13.15 -12.87 8.08
C PRO A 150 -13.24 -13.60 6.72
N GLY A 151 -13.57 -12.87 5.66
CA GLY A 151 -13.64 -13.34 4.29
C GLY A 151 -14.81 -14.25 4.09
N VAL A 152 -15.69 -13.84 3.19
CA VAL A 152 -16.58 -14.77 2.52
C VAL A 152 -15.71 -15.73 1.71
N VAL A 153 -15.23 -16.79 2.36
CA VAL A 153 -14.85 -18.03 1.69
C VAL A 153 -16.15 -18.56 1.11
N LYS A 154 -16.28 -18.54 -0.22
CA LYS A 154 -17.38 -19.17 -0.94
C LYS A 154 -17.64 -20.56 -0.37
N GLN A 155 -18.90 -20.91 -0.10
CA GLN A 155 -19.55 -22.09 -0.67
C GLN A 155 -20.98 -22.22 -0.17
N GLU A 156 -21.96 -22.15 -1.07
CA GLU A 156 -22.91 -23.27 -1.18
C GLU A 156 -23.42 -23.36 -2.62
N ARG A 157 -22.80 -24.28 -3.37
CA ARG A 157 -23.52 -24.99 -4.43
C ARG A 157 -24.25 -26.13 -3.73
N ALA A 158 -25.57 -26.05 -3.67
CA ALA A 158 -26.46 -27.18 -3.43
C ALA A 158 -27.82 -26.77 -4.02
N LYS A 159 -28.53 -27.56 -4.82
CA LYS A 159 -28.31 -28.82 -5.53
C LYS A 159 -29.33 -28.80 -6.68
#